data_AF-T1XMM1-F1
#
_entry.id   AF-T1XMM1-F1
#
_cell.length_a   1.000
_cell.length_b   1.000
_cell.length_c   1.000
_cell.angle_alpha   90.00
_cell.angle_beta   90.00
_cell.angle_gamma   90.00
#
_symmetry.space_group_name_H-M   'P 1'
#
loop_
_entity.id
_entity.type
_entity.pdbx_description
1 polymer ?
#
loop_
_entity_poly.entity_id
_entity_poly.type
_entity_poly.pdbx_seq_one_letter_code
_entity_poly.pdbx_strand_id
1 'polypeptide(L)'
;MALTRDNRPSRTAVQASLAARFTLPPLPPPIQDWFAWCRRMGTQSLVLEEPSWREDGGGMLTGSGAVDAPGLLAEMEGYRFILDPKASTPEHLVWSDAVDAGLWQPHWVVLQNADGDPLIGDISQPEVPVLWDCHGSGHWSPQPLFPNLQMLMERIQMHVPPSLPRGGVPVVFHTVHLTDLGNEPLRVLTALKAHPDYRHLAGASLLKLRHQLPLPLLDNSVSVALKDDLVHRFEALGARVKVIERVYQRAEGNS
;
A
#
# COMPACT_ATOMS: atom_id res chain seq x y z
N MET A 1 -25.74 0.08 -14.84
CA MET A 1 -25.09 1.36 -14.46
C MET A 1 -23.59 1.10 -14.52
N ALA A 2 -22.80 1.98 -15.13
CA ALA A 2 -21.35 1.77 -15.21
C ALA A 2 -20.71 1.74 -13.81
N LEU A 3 -19.52 1.13 -13.70
CA LEU A 3 -18.78 1.15 -12.44
C LEU A 3 -18.28 2.57 -12.14
N THR A 4 -18.42 2.91 -10.87
CA THR A 4 -18.00 4.14 -10.21
C THR A 4 -17.28 3.75 -8.92
N ARG A 5 -16.70 4.73 -8.22
CA ARG A 5 -16.04 4.46 -6.94
C ARG A 5 -17.02 3.93 -5.88
N ASP A 6 -18.27 4.38 -5.92
CA ASP A 6 -19.27 4.13 -4.88
C ASP A 6 -20.01 2.79 -5.04
N ASN A 7 -19.92 2.17 -6.22
CA ASN A 7 -20.54 0.88 -6.53
C ASN A 7 -19.50 -0.18 -6.95
N ARG A 8 -18.24 -0.01 -6.54
CA ARG A 8 -17.18 -0.97 -6.84
C ARG A 8 -17.49 -2.31 -6.15
N PRO A 9 -17.31 -3.45 -6.83
CA PRO A 9 -17.58 -4.76 -6.24
C PRO A 9 -16.69 -5.04 -5.04
N SER A 10 -17.16 -5.91 -4.16
CA SER A 10 -16.30 -6.44 -3.09
C SER A 10 -15.10 -7.18 -3.66
N ARG A 11 -14.01 -7.27 -2.88
CA ARG A 11 -12.82 -8.03 -3.25
C ARG A 11 -13.13 -9.49 -3.60
N THR A 12 -14.05 -10.11 -2.86
CA THR A 12 -14.50 -11.49 -3.13
C THR A 12 -15.19 -11.62 -4.47
N ALA A 13 -16.01 -10.63 -4.87
CA ALA A 13 -16.66 -10.62 -6.17
C ALA A 13 -15.63 -10.43 -7.31
N VAL A 14 -14.63 -9.57 -7.12
CA VAL A 14 -13.51 -9.42 -8.07
C VAL A 14 -12.74 -10.72 -8.22
N GLN A 15 -12.35 -11.35 -7.11
CA GLN A 15 -11.63 -12.62 -7.09
C GLN A 15 -12.40 -13.74 -7.82
N ALA A 16 -13.70 -13.86 -7.54
CA ALA A 16 -14.56 -14.84 -8.20
C ALA A 16 -14.69 -14.56 -9.71
N SER A 17 -14.84 -13.29 -10.10
CA SER A 17 -14.93 -12.90 -11.51
C SER A 17 -13.64 -13.18 -12.27
N LEU A 18 -12.47 -12.90 -11.69
CA LEU A 18 -11.18 -13.19 -12.29
C LEU A 18 -10.97 -14.70 -12.43
N ALA A 19 -11.23 -15.47 -11.36
CA ALA A 19 -11.10 -16.93 -11.37
C ALA A 19 -12.06 -17.63 -12.34
N ALA A 20 -13.22 -17.04 -12.63
CA ALA A 20 -14.15 -17.55 -13.63
C ALA A 20 -13.68 -17.30 -15.08
N ARG A 21 -12.81 -16.30 -15.29
CA ARG A 21 -12.39 -15.85 -16.62
C ARG A 21 -10.98 -16.30 -17.00
N PHE A 22 -10.07 -16.34 -16.03
CA PHE A 22 -8.65 -16.54 -16.24
C PHE A 22 -8.12 -17.70 -15.41
N THR A 23 -7.06 -18.33 -15.92
CA THR A 23 -6.35 -19.42 -15.24
C THR A 23 -4.87 -19.09 -15.16
N LEU A 24 -4.26 -19.41 -14.03
CA LEU A 24 -2.81 -19.35 -13.88
C LEU A 24 -2.15 -20.55 -14.56
N PRO A 25 -0.91 -20.42 -15.06
CA PRO A 25 -0.12 -21.59 -15.41
C PRO A 25 0.20 -22.41 -14.14
N PRO A 26 0.72 -23.65 -14.29
CA PRO A 26 1.08 -24.48 -13.15
C PRO A 26 1.99 -23.74 -12.17
N LEU A 27 1.59 -23.71 -10.90
CA LEU A 27 2.31 -22.98 -9.86
C LEU A 27 3.45 -23.85 -9.31
N PRO A 28 4.71 -23.37 -9.33
CA PRO A 28 5.84 -24.12 -8.81
C PRO A 28 5.79 -24.22 -7.27
N PRO A 29 6.49 -25.20 -6.65
CA PRO A 29 6.43 -25.43 -5.21
C PRO A 29 6.66 -24.18 -4.32
N PRO A 30 7.60 -23.26 -4.64
CA PRO A 30 7.79 -22.05 -3.82
C PRO A 30 6.54 -21.17 -3.69
N ILE A 31 5.62 -21.20 -4.66
CA ILE A 31 4.34 -20.46 -4.55
C ILE A 31 3.44 -21.09 -3.49
N GLN A 32 3.49 -22.41 -3.31
CA GLN A 32 2.73 -23.06 -2.23
C GLN A 32 3.31 -22.71 -0.85
N ASP A 33 4.64 -22.62 -0.76
CA ASP A 33 5.32 -22.16 0.45
C ASP A 33 4.98 -20.71 0.76
N TRP A 34 4.91 -19.85 -0.27
CA TRP A 34 4.43 -18.48 -0.18
C TRP A 34 2.99 -18.41 0.35
N PHE A 35 2.06 -19.20 -0.20
CA PHE A 35 0.68 -19.26 0.31
C PHE A 35 0.61 -19.70 1.77
N ALA A 36 1.43 -20.67 2.18
CA ALA A 36 1.52 -21.07 3.57
C ALA A 36 2.12 -19.96 4.45
N TRP A 37 3.13 -19.26 3.95
CA TRP A 37 3.78 -18.14 4.62
C TRP A 37 2.82 -16.95 4.82
N CYS A 38 2.09 -16.53 3.78
CA CYS A 38 1.09 -15.47 3.87
C CYS A 38 -0.01 -15.81 4.88
N ARG A 39 -0.47 -17.06 4.93
CA ARG A 39 -1.44 -17.52 5.94
C ARG A 39 -0.93 -17.38 7.37
N ARG A 40 0.38 -17.61 7.61
CA ARG A 40 0.99 -17.44 8.92
C ARG A 40 1.12 -15.97 9.32
N MET A 41 1.45 -15.09 8.36
CA MET A 41 1.55 -13.65 8.61
C MET A 41 0.18 -13.00 8.85
N GLY A 42 -0.87 -13.52 8.21
CA GLY A 42 -2.24 -13.03 8.43
C GLY A 42 -2.39 -11.55 8.08
N THR A 43 -2.93 -10.76 9.01
CA THR A 43 -3.15 -9.31 8.83
C THR A 43 -2.02 -8.45 9.41
N GLN A 44 -0.84 -9.02 9.62
CA GLN A 44 0.31 -8.27 10.12
C GLN A 44 0.76 -7.23 9.10
N SER A 45 1.20 -6.07 9.59
CA SER A 45 1.89 -5.09 8.76
C SER A 45 3.29 -5.62 8.45
N LEU A 46 3.67 -5.62 7.17
CA LEU A 46 4.91 -6.20 6.69
C LEU A 46 5.78 -5.13 6.04
N VAL A 47 7.09 -5.22 6.23
CA VAL A 47 8.05 -4.28 5.66
C VAL A 47 9.19 -5.05 5.00
N LEU A 48 9.63 -4.57 3.84
CA LEU A 48 10.84 -4.99 3.15
C LEU A 48 11.83 -3.82 3.11
N GLU A 49 12.77 -3.80 4.06
CA GLU A 49 13.81 -2.76 4.20
C GLU A 49 15.05 -3.06 3.33
N GLU A 50 14.86 -3.39 2.06
CA GLU A 50 16.00 -3.49 1.15
C GLU A 50 16.45 -2.09 0.72
N PRO A 51 17.75 -1.77 0.81
CA PRO A 51 18.28 -0.59 0.16
C PRO A 51 18.03 -0.72 -1.35
N SER A 52 17.60 0.35 -2.01
CA SER A 52 17.54 0.49 -3.49
C SER A 52 16.41 -0.19 -4.30
N TRP A 53 15.41 -0.84 -3.69
CA TRP A 53 14.24 -1.32 -4.45
C TRP A 53 13.07 -0.33 -4.52
N ARG A 54 13.16 0.80 -3.81
CA ARG A 54 12.37 2.03 -4.03
C ARG A 54 13.27 3.22 -3.68
N GLU A 55 13.37 4.21 -4.56
CA GLU A 55 14.31 5.34 -4.34
C GLU A 55 13.92 6.21 -3.14
N ASP A 56 12.67 6.21 -2.69
CA ASP A 56 12.23 7.13 -1.64
C ASP A 56 11.01 6.66 -0.82
N GLY A 57 10.41 5.51 -1.15
CA GLY A 57 9.22 4.96 -0.49
C GLY A 57 9.63 4.01 0.63
N GLY A 58 9.07 4.18 1.84
CA GLY A 58 9.29 3.22 2.92
C GLY A 58 8.96 1.80 2.47
N GLY A 59 9.64 0.81 3.06
CA GLY A 59 9.50 -0.60 2.67
C GLY A 59 8.16 -1.24 3.02
N MET A 60 7.14 -0.48 3.45
CA MET A 60 5.85 -1.02 3.87
C MET A 60 5.15 -1.71 2.71
N LEU A 61 4.79 -2.97 2.92
CA LEU A 61 4.02 -3.75 1.97
C LEU A 61 2.53 -3.51 2.23
N THR A 62 1.83 -3.07 1.19
CA THR A 62 0.41 -2.71 1.19
C THR A 62 -0.47 -3.77 0.56
N GLY A 63 0.12 -4.71 -0.18
CA GLY A 63 -0.59 -5.89 -0.68
C GLY A 63 -1.01 -6.82 0.45
N SER A 64 -2.10 -7.57 0.24
CA SER A 64 -2.58 -8.49 1.29
C SER A 64 -1.85 -9.82 1.26
N GLY A 65 -1.19 -10.14 0.16
CA GLY A 65 -0.53 -11.42 -0.05
C GLY A 65 -1.55 -12.51 -0.35
N ALA A 66 -1.41 -13.16 -1.50
CA ALA A 66 -2.28 -14.26 -1.88
C ALA A 66 -2.04 -15.49 -0.99
N VAL A 67 -3.14 -16.14 -0.56
CA VAL A 67 -3.10 -17.40 0.20
C VAL A 67 -3.58 -18.60 -0.61
N ASP A 68 -4.02 -18.36 -1.84
CA ASP A 68 -4.49 -19.34 -2.81
C ASP A 68 -4.40 -18.78 -4.24
N ALA A 69 -4.66 -19.63 -5.24
CA ALA A 69 -4.60 -19.26 -6.65
C ALA A 69 -5.62 -18.17 -7.04
N PRO A 70 -6.89 -18.20 -6.59
CA PRO A 70 -7.81 -17.11 -6.87
C PRO A 70 -7.35 -15.78 -6.25
N GLY A 71 -6.79 -15.80 -5.04
CA GLY A 71 -6.20 -14.63 -4.40
C GLY A 71 -5.02 -14.08 -5.20
N LEU A 72 -4.20 -14.95 -5.78
CA LEU A 72 -3.08 -14.54 -6.63
C LEU A 72 -3.55 -13.90 -7.94
N LEU A 73 -4.67 -14.36 -8.51
CA LEU A 73 -5.33 -13.67 -9.62
C LEU A 73 -5.79 -12.27 -9.21
N ALA A 74 -6.37 -12.13 -8.02
CA ALA A 74 -6.85 -10.84 -7.51
C ALA A 74 -5.70 -9.83 -7.23
N GLU A 75 -4.54 -10.29 -6.74
CA GLU A 75 -3.37 -9.41 -6.55
C GLU A 75 -2.82 -8.85 -7.87
N MET A 76 -3.16 -9.45 -9.02
CA MET A 76 -2.80 -8.92 -10.34
C MET A 76 -3.84 -7.94 -10.94
N GLU A 77 -4.91 -7.62 -10.21
CA GLU A 77 -5.86 -6.58 -10.61
C GLU A 77 -5.12 -5.23 -10.76
N GLY A 78 -5.32 -4.57 -11.90
CA GLY A 78 -4.68 -3.29 -12.21
C GLY A 78 -3.25 -3.40 -12.74
N TYR A 79 -2.65 -4.59 -12.72
CA TYR A 79 -1.34 -4.88 -13.31
C TYR A 79 -1.49 -5.67 -14.61
N ARG A 80 -1.95 -6.92 -14.49
CA ARG A 80 -2.21 -7.81 -15.62
C ARG A 80 -3.66 -7.73 -16.05
N PHE A 81 -4.58 -7.81 -15.09
CA PHE A 81 -6.01 -7.81 -15.39
C PHE A 81 -6.56 -6.41 -15.20
N ILE A 82 -6.87 -5.74 -16.31
CA ILE A 82 -7.34 -4.36 -16.31
C ILE A 82 -8.86 -4.37 -16.45
N LEU A 83 -9.54 -3.79 -15.46
CA LEU A 83 -10.99 -3.66 -15.48
C LEU A 83 -11.39 -2.52 -16.43
N ASP A 84 -12.36 -2.75 -17.31
CA ASP A 84 -13.00 -1.68 -18.07
C ASP A 84 -14.20 -1.14 -17.27
N PRO A 85 -14.09 0.02 -16.58
CA PRO A 85 -15.17 0.53 -15.76
C PRO A 85 -16.39 0.98 -16.57
N LYS A 86 -16.22 1.31 -17.87
CA LYS A 86 -17.32 1.78 -18.74
C LYS A 86 -18.14 0.61 -19.27
N ALA A 87 -17.48 -0.51 -19.57
CA ALA A 87 -18.15 -1.73 -20.00
C ALA A 87 -18.66 -2.58 -18.83
N SER A 88 -18.15 -2.35 -17.62
CA SER A 88 -18.52 -3.11 -16.42
C SER A 88 -19.73 -2.54 -15.67
N THR A 89 -20.39 -3.42 -14.94
CA THR A 89 -21.45 -3.15 -13.95
C THR A 89 -21.10 -3.87 -12.65
N PRO A 90 -21.73 -3.55 -11.50
CA PRO A 90 -21.46 -4.25 -10.23
C PRO A 90 -21.67 -5.77 -10.32
N GLU A 91 -22.59 -6.23 -11.16
CA GLU A 91 -22.92 -7.65 -11.35
C GLU A 91 -22.11 -8.32 -12.48
N HIS A 92 -21.51 -7.54 -13.37
CA HIS A 92 -20.78 -8.05 -14.53
C HIS A 92 -19.52 -7.24 -14.81
N LEU A 93 -18.36 -7.85 -14.55
CA LEU A 93 -17.05 -7.24 -14.72
C LEU A 93 -16.42 -7.65 -16.05
N VAL A 94 -16.00 -6.65 -16.81
CA VAL A 94 -15.35 -6.81 -18.11
C VAL A 94 -13.86 -6.54 -17.94
N TRP A 95 -13.06 -7.55 -18.21
CA TRP A 95 -11.61 -7.54 -18.01
C TRP A 95 -10.87 -7.64 -19.34
N SER A 96 -9.75 -6.92 -19.45
CA SER A 96 -8.72 -7.14 -20.47
C SER A 96 -7.46 -7.73 -19.85
N ASP A 97 -6.77 -8.61 -20.58
CA ASP A 97 -5.47 -9.17 -20.18
C ASP A 97 -4.33 -8.34 -20.82
N ALA A 98 -3.48 -7.76 -19.99
CA ALA A 98 -2.32 -6.98 -20.41
C ALA A 98 -1.28 -7.83 -21.17
N VAL A 99 -1.34 -9.15 -21.04
CA VAL A 99 -0.55 -10.09 -21.86
C VAL A 99 -0.88 -9.95 -23.34
N ASP A 100 -2.16 -9.78 -23.69
CA ASP A 100 -2.60 -9.68 -25.10
C ASP A 100 -2.03 -8.41 -25.79
N ALA A 101 -1.75 -7.38 -24.99
CA ALA A 101 -1.13 -6.14 -25.43
C ALA A 101 0.41 -6.15 -25.33
N GLY A 102 1.03 -7.24 -24.88
CA GLY A 102 2.47 -7.35 -24.66
C GLY A 102 2.99 -6.47 -23.52
N LEU A 103 2.11 -6.00 -22.64
CA LEU A 103 2.47 -5.16 -21.50
C LEU A 103 2.88 -6.00 -20.29
N TRP A 104 2.45 -7.25 -20.21
CA TRP A 104 2.74 -8.15 -19.08
C TRP A 104 3.21 -9.51 -19.58
N GLN A 105 4.09 -10.19 -18.84
CA GLN A 105 4.49 -11.55 -19.19
C GLN A 105 3.49 -12.59 -18.64
N PRO A 106 3.15 -13.64 -19.41
CA PRO A 106 2.18 -14.65 -18.97
C PRO A 106 2.52 -15.34 -17.63
N HIS A 107 3.81 -15.44 -17.33
CA HIS A 107 4.38 -16.11 -16.17
C HIS A 107 4.78 -15.15 -15.04
N TRP A 108 4.43 -13.88 -15.13
CA TRP A 108 4.61 -12.93 -14.02
C TRP A 108 3.36 -12.91 -13.16
N VAL A 109 3.56 -13.07 -11.85
CA VAL A 109 2.51 -12.95 -10.82
C VAL A 109 2.87 -11.85 -9.83
N VAL A 110 1.88 -11.19 -9.26
CA VAL A 110 2.09 -10.18 -8.21
C VAL A 110 2.02 -10.88 -6.86
N LEU A 111 3.13 -10.90 -6.14
CA LEU A 111 3.26 -11.53 -4.82
C LEU A 111 2.79 -10.58 -3.72
N GLN A 112 3.21 -9.32 -3.82
CA GLN A 112 2.99 -8.22 -2.89
C GLN A 112 3.08 -6.89 -3.65
N ASN A 113 2.75 -5.77 -3.00
CA ASN A 113 3.03 -4.43 -3.56
C ASN A 113 3.33 -3.43 -2.44
N ALA A 114 3.98 -2.32 -2.79
CA ALA A 114 4.25 -1.19 -1.92
C ALA A 114 3.76 0.11 -2.59
N ASP A 115 2.64 0.63 -2.12
CA ASP A 115 1.93 1.78 -2.71
C ASP A 115 1.68 1.64 -4.22
N GLY A 116 1.39 0.42 -4.68
CA GLY A 116 1.18 0.13 -6.10
C GLY A 116 2.42 -0.35 -6.85
N ASP A 117 3.64 -0.22 -6.32
CA ASP A 117 4.84 -0.83 -6.92
C ASP A 117 4.84 -2.34 -6.68
N PRO A 118 4.75 -3.21 -7.72
CA PRO A 118 4.58 -4.63 -7.52
C PRO A 118 5.90 -5.34 -7.20
N LEU A 119 5.84 -6.30 -6.27
CA LEU A 119 6.79 -7.40 -6.15
C LEU A 119 6.33 -8.54 -7.05
N ILE A 120 7.07 -8.79 -8.12
CA ILE A 120 6.70 -9.70 -9.19
C ILE A 120 7.46 -11.02 -9.01
N GLY A 121 6.75 -12.15 -8.97
CA GLY A 121 7.35 -13.48 -9.08
C GLY A 121 7.35 -13.96 -10.53
N ASP A 122 8.49 -14.38 -11.05
CA ASP A 122 8.59 -15.08 -12.34
C ASP A 122 8.44 -16.59 -12.14
N ILE A 123 7.24 -17.11 -12.41
CA ILE A 123 6.93 -18.54 -12.25
C ILE A 123 7.30 -19.38 -13.48
N SER A 124 8.00 -18.82 -14.47
CA SER A 124 8.59 -19.62 -15.55
C SER A 124 9.82 -20.40 -15.08
N GLN A 125 10.40 -19.99 -13.94
CA GLN A 125 11.58 -20.60 -13.33
C GLN A 125 11.20 -21.30 -12.02
N PRO A 126 11.81 -22.46 -11.71
CA PRO A 126 11.42 -23.25 -10.55
C PRO A 126 11.68 -22.55 -9.21
N GLU A 127 12.72 -21.71 -9.13
CA GLU A 127 13.09 -20.96 -7.92
C GLU A 127 12.24 -19.70 -7.71
N VAL A 128 11.48 -19.28 -8.72
CA VAL A 128 10.66 -18.06 -8.73
C VAL A 128 11.46 -16.81 -8.36
N PRO A 129 12.34 -16.31 -9.25
CA PRO A 129 13.03 -15.06 -9.00
C PRO A 129 12.03 -13.92 -8.83
N VAL A 130 12.38 -12.99 -7.95
CA VAL A 130 11.55 -11.84 -7.59
C VAL A 130 12.10 -10.62 -8.30
N LEU A 131 11.23 -9.95 -9.04
CA LEU A 131 11.48 -8.71 -9.76
C LEU A 131 10.66 -7.58 -9.10
N TRP A 132 11.00 -6.36 -9.41
CA TRP A 132 10.24 -5.18 -9.00
C TRP A 132 10.22 -4.14 -10.11
N ASP A 133 9.21 -3.27 -10.09
CA ASP A 133 9.14 -2.11 -10.98
C ASP A 133 8.33 -0.98 -10.33
N CYS A 134 8.46 0.23 -10.87
CA CYS A 134 7.67 1.37 -10.46
C CYS A 134 6.33 1.40 -11.22
N HIS A 135 5.22 1.50 -10.49
CA HIS A 135 3.93 1.73 -11.14
C HIS A 135 3.86 3.12 -11.79
N GLY A 136 3.14 3.23 -12.91
CA GLY A 136 2.86 4.52 -13.54
C GLY A 136 3.93 5.04 -14.52
N SER A 137 4.99 4.27 -14.79
CA SER A 137 6.00 4.55 -15.84
C SER A 137 5.46 4.39 -17.28
N GLY A 138 4.25 3.85 -17.44
CA GLY A 138 3.59 3.61 -18.73
C GLY A 138 4.07 2.37 -19.48
N HIS A 139 5.08 1.66 -18.97
CA HIS A 139 5.60 0.39 -19.49
C HIS A 139 6.24 -0.40 -18.36
N TRP A 140 6.11 -1.72 -18.38
CA TRP A 140 6.74 -2.59 -17.38
C TRP A 140 8.15 -2.98 -17.85
N SER A 141 9.17 -2.62 -17.07
CA SER A 141 10.57 -3.05 -17.23
C SER A 141 11.14 -3.52 -15.88
N PRO A 142 10.65 -4.65 -15.35
CA PRO A 142 11.01 -5.09 -14.02
C PRO A 142 12.50 -5.38 -13.88
N GLN A 143 13.07 -4.92 -12.76
CA GLN A 143 14.45 -5.17 -12.38
C GLN A 143 14.52 -6.36 -11.41
N PRO A 144 15.57 -7.20 -11.48
CA PRO A 144 15.79 -8.24 -10.49
C PRO A 144 15.92 -7.67 -9.07
N LEU A 145 15.22 -8.28 -8.12
CA LEU A 145 15.31 -7.95 -6.68
C LEU A 145 15.93 -9.10 -5.89
N PHE A 146 15.39 -10.31 -6.04
CA PHE A 146 15.90 -11.51 -5.38
C PHE A 146 16.01 -12.67 -6.37
N PRO A 147 17.03 -13.53 -6.22
CA PRO A 147 17.21 -14.68 -7.09
C PRO A 147 16.14 -15.76 -6.91
N ASN A 148 15.40 -15.76 -5.79
CA ASN A 148 14.35 -16.73 -5.51
C ASN A 148 13.35 -16.20 -4.47
N LEU A 149 12.17 -16.83 -4.43
CA LEU A 149 11.07 -16.45 -3.54
C LEU A 149 11.34 -16.71 -2.07
N GLN A 150 12.17 -17.71 -1.75
CA GLN A 150 12.57 -17.99 -0.37
C GLN A 150 13.32 -16.81 0.25
N MET A 151 14.25 -16.22 -0.49
CA MET A 151 15.02 -15.07 -0.03
C MET A 151 14.12 -13.86 0.23
N LEU A 152 13.09 -13.62 -0.59
CA LEU A 152 12.09 -12.59 -0.28
C LEU A 152 11.39 -12.86 1.06
N MET A 153 10.90 -14.08 1.28
CA MET A 153 10.21 -14.45 2.52
C MET A 153 11.08 -14.27 3.77
N GLU A 154 12.40 -14.48 3.66
CA GLU A 154 13.39 -14.29 4.72
C GLU A 154 13.70 -12.81 4.99
N ARG A 155 13.57 -11.94 3.98
CA ARG A 155 13.85 -10.50 4.09
C ARG A 155 12.65 -9.68 4.51
N ILE A 156 11.42 -10.16 4.29
CA ILE A 156 10.22 -9.50 4.79
C ILE A 156 10.17 -9.60 6.32
N GLN A 157 10.09 -8.45 6.96
CA GLN A 157 9.99 -8.32 8.40
C GLN A 157 8.55 -7.99 8.79
N MET A 158 8.10 -8.48 9.93
CA MET A 158 6.92 -7.91 10.57
C MET A 158 7.26 -6.49 10.98
N HIS A 159 6.47 -5.52 10.54
CA HIS A 159 6.50 -4.21 11.13
C HIS A 159 6.01 -4.35 12.57
N VAL A 160 6.95 -4.33 13.50
CA VAL A 160 6.64 -4.18 14.92
C VAL A 160 6.62 -2.69 15.16
N PRO A 161 5.44 -2.06 15.38
CA PRO A 161 5.41 -0.69 15.86
C PRO A 161 6.26 -0.67 17.14
N PRO A 162 7.08 0.36 17.38
CA PRO A 162 7.97 0.41 18.53
C PRO A 162 7.21 0.00 19.79
N SER A 163 7.68 -1.10 20.40
CA SER A 163 7.07 -1.70 21.58
C SER A 163 6.88 -0.61 22.64
N LEU A 164 5.64 -0.37 23.03
CA LEU A 164 5.35 0.49 24.16
C LEU A 164 6.02 -0.12 25.39
N PRO A 165 6.74 0.67 26.20
CA PRO A 165 7.45 0.15 27.36
C PRO A 165 6.46 -0.64 28.24
N ARG A 166 6.84 -1.87 28.61
CA ARG A 166 6.08 -2.68 29.58
C ARG A 166 6.13 -1.96 30.93
N GLY A 167 5.08 -1.20 31.20
CA GLY A 167 4.82 -0.52 32.46
C GLY A 167 3.46 0.16 32.35
N GLY A 168 2.73 0.29 33.46
CA GLY A 168 1.39 0.90 33.53
C GLY A 168 1.36 2.41 33.22
N VAL A 169 2.25 2.88 32.35
CA VAL A 169 2.28 4.27 31.89
C VAL A 169 1.25 4.40 30.76
N PRO A 170 0.26 5.29 30.89
CA PRO A 170 -0.69 5.54 29.83
C PRO A 170 0.04 5.95 28.55
N VAL A 171 -0.30 5.30 27.45
CA VAL A 171 0.27 5.61 26.15
C VAL A 171 -0.63 6.60 25.46
N VAL A 172 -0.04 7.73 25.07
CA VAL A 172 -0.74 8.79 24.34
C VAL A 172 -0.43 8.63 22.85
N PHE A 173 -1.47 8.38 22.06
CA PHE A 173 -1.40 8.41 20.61
C PHE A 173 -1.79 9.80 20.13
N HIS A 174 -0.98 10.38 19.25
CA HIS A 174 -1.16 11.70 18.70
C HIS A 174 -1.58 11.57 17.24
N THR A 175 -2.68 12.23 16.91
CA THR A 175 -3.12 12.47 15.53
C THR A 175 -3.04 13.95 15.27
N VAL A 176 -2.38 14.35 14.18
CA VAL A 176 -2.12 15.74 13.83
C VAL A 176 -2.84 16.04 12.52
N HIS A 177 -3.74 17.01 12.54
CA HIS A 177 -4.46 17.47 11.37
C HIS A 177 -4.12 18.92 11.04
N LEU A 178 -3.82 19.21 9.77
CA LEU A 178 -3.81 20.56 9.25
C LEU A 178 -5.25 21.02 9.05
N THR A 179 -5.68 22.03 9.80
CA THR A 179 -7.09 22.48 9.81
C THR A 179 -7.30 23.79 9.06
N ASP A 180 -6.25 24.61 8.92
CA ASP A 180 -6.29 25.91 8.25
C ASP A 180 -4.91 26.19 7.64
N LEU A 181 -4.86 26.76 6.43
CA LEU A 181 -3.61 27.07 5.71
C LEU A 181 -3.02 28.44 6.06
N GLY A 182 -3.70 29.24 6.88
CA GLY A 182 -3.28 30.58 7.25
C GLY A 182 -3.37 31.61 6.13
N ASN A 183 -2.68 32.74 6.35
CA ASN A 183 -2.67 33.87 5.42
C ASN A 183 -1.72 33.66 4.21
N GLU A 184 -0.83 32.66 4.27
CA GLU A 184 0.13 32.34 3.21
C GLU A 184 -0.02 30.89 2.70
N PRO A 185 -1.19 30.53 2.12
CA PRO A 185 -1.53 29.14 1.83
C PRO A 185 -0.57 28.46 0.85
N LEU A 186 0.05 29.21 -0.08
CA LEU A 186 1.01 28.64 -1.04
C LEU A 186 2.30 28.16 -0.35
N ARG A 187 2.74 28.81 0.73
CA ARG A 187 3.92 28.36 1.50
C ARG A 187 3.61 27.07 2.23
N VAL A 188 2.42 26.99 2.83
CA VAL A 188 1.95 25.78 3.53
C VAL A 188 1.78 24.60 2.57
N LEU A 189 1.17 24.83 1.40
CA LEU A 189 1.05 23.81 0.36
C LEU A 189 2.43 23.36 -0.16
N THR A 190 3.38 24.28 -0.33
CA THR A 190 4.76 23.91 -0.69
C THR A 190 5.41 23.04 0.39
N ALA A 191 5.18 23.33 1.68
CA ALA A 191 5.68 22.49 2.77
C ALA A 191 5.02 21.09 2.78
N LEU A 192 3.73 20.98 2.41
CA LEU A 192 3.08 19.69 2.21
C LEU A 192 3.74 18.88 1.09
N LYS A 193 4.31 19.49 0.06
CA LYS A 193 5.04 18.77 -1.00
C LYS A 193 6.27 18.02 -0.47
N ALA A 194 6.82 18.40 0.69
CA ALA A 194 7.89 17.66 1.35
C ALA A 194 7.39 16.55 2.29
N HIS A 195 6.07 16.45 2.51
CA HIS A 195 5.47 15.45 3.37
C HIS A 195 5.27 14.12 2.60
N PRO A 196 5.57 12.94 3.19
CA PRO A 196 5.48 11.65 2.52
C PRO A 196 4.13 11.40 1.82
N ASP A 197 3.03 11.73 2.50
CA ASP A 197 1.67 11.50 1.99
C ASP A 197 1.24 12.45 0.86
N TYR A 198 1.95 13.55 0.62
CA TYR A 198 1.53 14.58 -0.34
C TYR A 198 2.60 14.90 -1.40
N ARG A 199 3.83 14.40 -1.22
CA ARG A 199 4.95 14.66 -2.15
C ARG A 199 4.73 14.16 -3.57
N HIS A 200 3.84 13.19 -3.77
CA HIS A 200 3.52 12.66 -5.11
C HIS A 200 2.56 13.57 -5.90
N LEU A 201 1.87 14.52 -5.26
CA LEU A 201 0.84 15.34 -5.90
C LEU A 201 1.44 16.40 -6.84
N ALA A 202 0.96 16.47 -8.08
CA ALA A 202 1.29 17.57 -8.99
C ALA A 202 0.81 18.92 -8.43
N GLY A 203 1.46 20.03 -8.83
CA GLY A 203 1.18 21.37 -8.28
C GLY A 203 -0.31 21.78 -8.34
N ALA A 204 -1.00 21.44 -9.43
CA ALA A 204 -2.44 21.71 -9.56
C ALA A 204 -3.31 20.88 -8.59
N SER A 205 -2.89 19.66 -8.24
CA SER A 205 -3.58 18.80 -7.27
C SER A 205 -3.33 19.27 -5.83
N LEU A 206 -2.14 19.81 -5.55
CA LEU A 206 -1.81 20.45 -4.27
C LEU A 206 -2.73 21.64 -3.97
N LEU A 207 -3.04 22.46 -4.98
CA LEU A 207 -3.99 23.57 -4.84
C LEU A 207 -5.41 23.12 -4.46
N LYS A 208 -5.79 21.87 -4.77
CA LYS A 208 -7.11 21.32 -4.41
C LYS A 208 -7.19 20.90 -2.94
N LEU A 209 -6.05 20.64 -2.28
CA LEU A 209 -6.00 20.25 -0.87
C LEU A 209 -6.60 21.30 0.07
N ARG A 210 -6.58 22.59 -0.32
CA ARG A 210 -7.21 23.67 0.46
C ARG A 210 -8.70 23.43 0.72
N HIS A 211 -9.37 22.72 -0.18
CA HIS A 211 -10.80 22.42 -0.10
C HIS A 211 -11.09 21.10 0.61
N GLN A 212 -10.06 20.40 1.07
CA GLN A 212 -10.11 19.07 1.68
C GLN A 212 -9.65 19.08 3.14
N LEU A 213 -9.51 20.27 3.73
CA LEU A 213 -9.22 20.40 5.16
C LEU A 213 -10.39 19.81 5.99
N PRO A 214 -10.09 19.13 7.11
CA PRO A 214 -8.77 18.92 7.69
C PRO A 214 -7.95 17.81 6.98
N LEU A 215 -6.65 18.04 6.80
CA LEU A 215 -5.74 17.08 6.17
C LEU A 215 -4.91 16.35 7.24
N PRO A 216 -4.77 15.01 7.18
CA PRO A 216 -3.92 14.28 8.11
C PRO A 216 -2.43 14.57 7.84
N LEU A 217 -1.69 14.96 8.87
CA LEU A 217 -0.22 15.08 8.84
C LEU A 217 0.46 13.95 9.62
N LEU A 218 -0.23 13.42 10.63
CA LEU A 218 0.25 12.30 11.43
C LEU A 218 -0.96 11.54 11.93
N ASP A 219 -0.98 10.22 11.79
CA ASP A 219 -2.05 9.40 12.33
C ASP A 219 -1.52 8.42 13.38
N ASN A 220 -2.22 8.35 14.51
CA ASN A 220 -2.00 7.38 15.60
C ASN A 220 -0.53 7.13 15.97
N SER A 221 0.27 8.20 16.13
CA SER A 221 1.69 8.08 16.45
C SER A 221 1.97 8.31 17.94
N VAL A 222 2.88 7.53 18.49
CA VAL A 222 3.34 7.67 19.89
C VAL A 222 4.51 8.65 20.01
N SER A 223 5.05 9.15 18.89
CA SER A 223 6.21 10.04 18.87
C SER A 223 5.81 11.49 19.14
N VAL A 224 6.11 11.96 20.35
CA VAL A 224 5.93 13.37 20.74
C VAL A 224 6.82 14.30 19.91
N ALA A 225 8.07 13.91 19.65
CA ALA A 225 9.01 14.72 18.86
C ALA A 225 8.53 14.93 17.42
N LEU A 226 7.98 13.88 16.78
CA LEU A 226 7.45 13.98 15.43
C LEU A 226 6.18 14.85 15.40
N LYS A 227 5.29 14.67 16.40
CA LYS A 227 4.11 15.52 16.57
C LYS A 227 4.52 16.99 16.76
N ASP A 228 5.46 17.30 17.65
CA ASP A 228 5.92 18.66 17.93
C ASP A 228 6.63 19.29 16.72
N ASP A 229 7.47 18.55 15.99
CA ASP A 229 8.10 19.05 14.77
C ASP A 229 7.06 19.42 13.70
N LEU A 230 6.06 18.57 13.48
CA LEU A 230 4.99 18.85 12.51
C LEU A 230 4.15 20.06 12.94
N VAL A 231 3.74 20.14 14.21
CA VAL A 231 3.01 21.29 14.73
C VAL A 231 3.83 22.57 14.55
N HIS A 232 5.07 22.58 15.04
CA HIS A 232 5.93 23.76 14.97
C HIS A 232 6.21 24.19 13.53
N ARG A 233 6.53 23.26 12.64
CA ARG A 233 6.83 23.52 11.24
C ARG A 233 5.66 24.19 10.52
N PHE A 234 4.44 23.69 10.71
CA PHE A 234 3.26 24.22 10.01
C PHE A 234 2.72 25.50 10.66
N GLU A 235 2.77 25.63 11.99
CA GLU A 235 2.39 26.87 12.68
C GLU A 235 3.39 28.01 12.41
N ALA A 236 4.68 27.73 12.26
CA ALA A 236 5.69 28.71 11.85
C ALA A 236 5.43 29.29 10.45
N LEU A 237 4.68 28.57 9.61
CA LEU A 237 4.22 29.03 8.31
C LEU A 237 2.87 29.77 8.38
N GLY A 238 2.33 29.96 9.58
CA GLY A 238 1.06 30.64 9.83
C GLY A 238 -0.17 29.75 9.69
N ALA A 239 -0.01 28.43 9.52
CA ALA A 239 -1.10 27.47 9.43
C ALA A 239 -1.67 27.13 10.82
N ARG A 240 -2.88 26.54 10.90
CA ARG A 240 -3.41 25.99 12.16
C ARG A 240 -3.46 24.49 12.14
N VAL A 241 -2.89 23.89 13.16
CA VAL A 241 -2.82 22.44 13.35
C VAL A 241 -3.66 22.05 14.55
N LYS A 242 -4.41 20.95 14.43
CA LYS A 242 -5.15 20.35 15.54
C LYS A 242 -4.51 19.03 15.91
N VAL A 243 -4.11 18.91 17.16
CA VAL A 243 -3.66 17.65 17.77
C VAL A 243 -4.84 16.99 18.48
N ILE A 244 -5.03 15.71 18.23
CA ILE A 244 -5.96 14.85 18.97
C ILE A 244 -5.12 13.81 19.69
N GLU A 245 -5.28 13.77 21.01
CA GLU A 245 -4.62 12.81 21.88
C GLU A 245 -5.61 11.74 22.29
N ARG A 246 -5.26 10.48 21.99
CA ARG A 246 -6.00 9.33 22.49
C ARG A 246 -5.14 8.61 23.51
N VAL A 247 -5.56 8.70 24.76
CA VAL A 247 -4.91 7.99 25.87
C VAL A 247 -5.43 6.56 25.90
N TYR A 248 -4.53 5.60 25.75
CA TYR A 248 -4.85 4.18 25.98
C TYR A 248 -4.40 3.79 27.39
N GLN A 249 -5.37 3.53 28.26
CA GLN A 249 -5.16 2.90 29.56
C GLN A 249 -5.65 1.46 29.47
N ARG A 250 -4.79 0.51 29.81
CA ARG A 250 -5.23 -0.88 29.97
C ARG A 250 -6.09 -0.93 31.23
N ALA A 251 -7.39 -1.16 31.09
CA ALA A 251 -8.22 -1.54 32.23
C ALA A 251 -7.63 -2.85 32.78
N GLU A 252 -7.22 -2.84 34.05
CA GLU A 252 -6.89 -4.06 34.75
C GLU A 252 -8.12 -4.95 34.72
N GLY A 253 -8.04 -6.03 33.94
CA GLY A 253 -9.01 -7.10 34.01
C GLY A 253 -8.84 -7.77 35.37
N ASN A 254 -9.80 -7.54 36.27
CA ASN A 254 -10.04 -8.43 37.39
C ASN A 254 -10.34 -9.83 36.84
N SER A 255 -9.41 -10.77 37.05
CA SER A 255 -9.63 -12.16 37.50
C SER A 255 -8.35 -12.97 37.37
#